data_AF-A0A2P5WZ33-F1
#
_entry.id   AF-A0A2P5WZ33-F1
#
_cell.length_a   1.000
_cell.length_b   1.000
_cell.length_c   1.000
_cell.angle_alpha   90.00
_cell.angle_beta   90.00
_cell.angle_gamma   90.00
#
_symmetry.space_group_name_H-M   'P 1'
#
loop_
_entity.id
_entity.type
_entity.pdbx_description
1 polymer ?
#
loop_
_entity_poly.entity_id
_entity_poly.type
_entity_poly.pdbx_seq_one_letter_code
_entity_poly.pdbx_strand_id
1 'polypeptide(L)'
;MKGVQFLVAFVLLALASKLVSASDPGPLQDFCVAINDTKDGGMIHFQFNIGSTNAVAFAALSSQNPGVITIANAVFGSDPAINPDVLAKAFQLDQNIVKQLQSRFWWDNN
;
A
#
# COMPACT_ATOMS: atom_id res chain seq x y z
N MET A 1 18.10 -20.35 -31.68
CA MET A 1 16.74 -19.77 -31.86
C MET A 1 15.83 -19.92 -30.64
N LYS A 2 15.79 -21.08 -29.96
CA LYS A 2 14.96 -21.26 -28.74
C LYS A 2 15.35 -20.33 -27.59
N GLY A 3 16.65 -20.13 -27.35
CA GLY A 3 17.14 -19.23 -26.28
C GLY A 3 16.76 -17.75 -26.49
N VAL A 4 16.72 -17.28 -27.74
CA VAL A 4 16.30 -15.90 -28.07
C VAL A 4 14.81 -15.73 -27.81
N GLN A 5 13.98 -16.74 -28.12
CA GLN A 5 12.55 -16.70 -27.77
C GLN A 5 12.31 -16.66 -26.26
N PHE A 6 13.06 -17.42 -25.46
CA PHE A 6 12.96 -17.35 -24.00
C PHE A 6 13.35 -15.98 -23.45
N LEU A 7 14.42 -15.38 -24.00
CA LEU A 7 14.89 -14.06 -23.59
C LEU A 7 13.86 -12.97 -23.93
N VAL A 8 13.27 -13.03 -25.12
CA VAL A 8 12.20 -12.11 -25.54
C VAL A 8 10.94 -12.28 -24.67
N ALA A 9 10.56 -13.52 -24.33
CA ALA A 9 9.42 -13.78 -23.46
C ALA A 9 9.64 -13.25 -22.04
N PHE A 10 10.85 -13.37 -21.48
CA PHE A 10 11.18 -12.86 -20.16
C PHE A 10 11.15 -11.33 -20.11
N VAL A 11 11.68 -10.67 -21.15
CA VAL A 11 11.64 -9.20 -21.28
C VAL A 11 10.21 -8.69 -21.43
N LEU A 12 9.37 -9.37 -22.21
CA LEU A 12 7.95 -9.04 -22.35
C LEU A 12 7.17 -9.22 -21.04
N LEU A 13 7.45 -10.28 -20.27
CA LEU A 13 6.82 -10.51 -18.97
C LEU A 13 7.22 -9.46 -17.93
N ALA A 14 8.50 -9.06 -17.94
CA ALA A 14 9.01 -7.98 -17.08
C ALA A 14 8.40 -6.61 -17.45
N LEU A 15 8.18 -6.34 -18.74
CA LEU A 15 7.49 -5.10 -19.18
C LEU A 15 5.99 -5.10 -18.84
N ALA A 16 5.35 -6.28 -18.80
CA ALA A 16 3.92 -6.41 -18.47
C ALA A 16 3.63 -6.40 -16.96
N SER A 17 4.64 -6.65 -16.12
CA SER A 17 4.51 -6.63 -14.66
C SER A 17 4.88 -5.26 -14.10
N LYS A 18 3.96 -4.64 -13.35
CA LYS A 18 4.28 -3.47 -12.53
C LYS A 18 5.08 -3.97 -11.33
N LEU A 19 6.35 -3.60 -11.25
CA LEU A 19 7.13 -3.80 -10.02
C LEU A 19 6.63 -2.79 -8.99
N VAL A 20 5.92 -3.27 -7.96
CA VAL A 20 5.62 -2.49 -6.76
C VAL A 20 6.68 -2.84 -5.71
N SER A 21 7.43 -1.83 -5.30
CA SER A 21 8.38 -1.92 -4.20
C SER A 21 7.76 -1.20 -3.01
N ALA A 22 7.58 -1.90 -1.90
CA ALA A 22 7.15 -1.30 -0.64
C ALA A 22 8.33 -1.36 0.34
N SER A 23 8.62 -0.23 0.99
CA SER A 23 9.64 -0.08 2.02
C SER A 23 9.01 0.57 3.23
N ASP A 24 8.83 -0.16 4.33
CA ASP A 24 8.21 0.35 5.55
C ASP A 24 9.22 0.44 6.71
N PRO A 25 9.58 1.65 7.17
CA PRO A 25 10.47 1.88 8.31
C PRO A 25 9.75 2.00 9.69
N GLY A 26 8.45 1.72 9.83
CA GLY A 26 7.65 2.05 11.03
C GLY A 26 7.05 0.86 11.84
N PRO A 27 7.02 0.88 13.19
CA PRO A 27 6.88 -0.30 14.07
C PRO A 27 5.46 -0.75 14.50
N LEU A 28 4.41 -0.63 13.68
CA LEU A 28 3.04 -0.92 14.14
C LEU A 28 2.55 -2.34 13.78
N GLN A 29 1.77 -2.95 14.71
CA GLN A 29 1.44 -4.38 14.82
C GLN A 29 0.16 -4.83 14.08
N ASP A 30 0.11 -6.13 13.74
CA ASP A 30 -0.84 -6.79 12.83
C ASP A 30 -2.11 -7.34 13.49
N PHE A 31 -3.25 -7.20 12.82
CA PHE A 31 -4.40 -8.08 13.04
C PHE A 31 -4.89 -8.61 11.69
N CYS A 32 -4.69 -9.90 11.44
CA CYS A 32 -5.18 -10.59 10.25
C CYS A 32 -6.22 -11.64 10.64
N VAL A 33 -7.45 -11.48 10.18
CA VAL A 33 -8.47 -12.54 10.17
C VAL A 33 -8.58 -13.04 8.73
N ALA A 34 -8.21 -14.30 8.50
CA ALA A 34 -8.35 -14.92 7.19
C ALA A 34 -9.84 -15.17 6.88
N ILE A 35 -10.34 -14.57 5.80
CA ILE A 35 -11.62 -14.94 5.18
C ILE A 35 -11.34 -15.86 3.98
N ASN A 36 -12.17 -16.89 3.82
CA ASN A 36 -11.93 -18.02 2.92
C ASN A 36 -12.35 -17.78 1.45
N ASP A 37 -12.66 -16.55 1.05
CA ASP A 37 -13.09 -16.26 -0.32
C ASP A 37 -12.00 -15.57 -1.15
N THR A 38 -11.54 -16.25 -2.20
CA THR A 38 -10.52 -15.80 -3.16
C THR A 38 -11.00 -14.69 -4.10
N LYS A 39 -12.15 -14.07 -3.82
CA LYS A 39 -12.72 -12.93 -4.56
C LYS A 39 -12.50 -11.58 -3.86
N ASP A 40 -11.98 -11.58 -2.64
CA ASP A 40 -11.84 -10.38 -1.82
C ASP A 40 -10.50 -9.67 -2.05
N GLY A 41 -10.33 -9.14 -3.26
CA GLY A 41 -9.24 -8.20 -3.59
C GLY A 41 -9.51 -6.84 -2.94
N GLY A 42 -9.18 -6.70 -1.66
CA GLY A 42 -9.40 -5.45 -0.93
C GLY A 42 -9.03 -5.48 0.56
N MET A 43 -8.31 -6.51 1.00
CA MET A 43 -7.90 -6.62 2.40
C MET A 43 -6.79 -5.62 2.73
N ILE A 44 -6.89 -5.05 3.92
CA ILE A 44 -5.84 -4.22 4.50
C ILE A 44 -4.66 -5.13 4.83
N HIS A 45 -3.47 -4.77 4.35
CA HIS A 45 -2.21 -5.44 4.65
C HIS A 45 -1.12 -4.38 4.78
N PHE A 46 -0.06 -4.69 5.53
CA PHE A 46 1.13 -3.86 5.63
C PHE A 46 2.39 -4.73 5.64
N GLN A 47 3.56 -4.11 5.56
CA GLN A 47 4.85 -4.79 5.64
C GLN A 47 5.63 -4.12 6.75
N PHE A 48 6.38 -4.85 7.57
CA PHE A 48 7.23 -4.23 8.59
C PHE A 48 8.58 -4.93 8.70
N ASN A 49 9.68 -4.18 8.61
CA ASN A 49 11.03 -4.71 8.75
C ASN A 49 11.50 -4.67 10.21
N ILE A 50 11.51 -5.83 10.87
CA ILE A 50 11.98 -6.00 12.26
C ILE A 50 13.52 -6.05 12.33
N GLY A 51 14.20 -6.36 11.21
CA GLY A 51 15.65 -6.47 11.16
C GLY A 51 16.35 -5.11 11.19
N SER A 52 17.60 -5.09 11.66
CA SER A 52 18.44 -3.88 11.67
C SER A 52 19.11 -3.58 10.32
N THR A 53 18.74 -4.30 9.26
CA THR A 53 19.32 -4.19 7.92
C THR A 53 18.24 -3.88 6.90
N ASN A 54 18.61 -3.24 5.78
CA ASN A 54 17.66 -2.94 4.71
C ASN A 54 16.99 -4.21 4.17
N ALA A 55 15.67 -4.14 3.98
CA ALA A 55 14.87 -5.23 3.41
C ALA A 55 14.24 -4.79 2.08
N VAL A 56 14.02 -5.76 1.19
CA VAL A 56 13.35 -5.58 -0.10
C VAL A 56 12.25 -6.63 -0.22
N ALA A 57 11.04 -6.21 -0.56
CA ALA A 57 9.90 -7.10 -0.79
C ALA A 57 9.53 -7.11 -2.28
N PHE A 58 9.22 -8.30 -2.80
CA PHE A 58 8.67 -8.50 -4.14
C PHE A 58 7.25 -9.03 -4.03
N ALA A 59 6.29 -8.37 -4.67
CA ALA A 59 4.90 -8.79 -4.73
C ALA A 59 4.49 -9.09 -6.18
N ALA A 60 3.64 -10.11 -6.35
CA ALA A 60 3.02 -10.45 -7.63
C ALA A 60 1.50 -10.33 -7.49
N LEU A 61 0.87 -9.63 -8.43
CA LEU A 61 -0.55 -9.32 -8.41
C LEU A 61 -1.20 -9.92 -9.66
N SER A 62 -2.42 -10.44 -9.53
CA SER A 62 -3.15 -11.08 -10.64
C SER A 62 -3.83 -10.09 -11.59
N SER A 63 -3.70 -8.78 -11.34
CA SER A 63 -4.23 -7.70 -12.18
C SER A 63 -3.10 -6.85 -12.75
N GLN A 64 -3.22 -6.49 -14.03
CA GLN A 64 -2.35 -5.50 -14.70
C GLN A 64 -2.55 -4.06 -14.18
N ASN A 65 -3.69 -3.81 -13.52
CA ASN A 65 -4.00 -2.55 -12.84
C ASN A 65 -4.57 -2.85 -11.45
N PRO A 66 -3.72 -3.31 -10.52
CA PRO A 66 -4.18 -3.73 -9.20
C PRO A 66 -4.62 -2.54 -8.34
N GLY A 67 -4.09 -1.34 -8.62
CA GLY A 67 -4.26 -0.16 -7.79
C GLY A 67 -3.56 -0.31 -6.43
N VAL A 68 -3.27 0.81 -5.78
CA VAL A 68 -2.75 0.83 -4.41
C VAL A 68 -3.44 1.97 -3.67
N ILE A 69 -4.01 1.68 -2.51
CA ILE A 69 -4.62 2.68 -1.64
C ILE A 69 -3.82 2.71 -0.33
N THR A 70 -2.99 3.72 -0.18
CA THR A 70 -2.27 3.96 1.09
C THR A 70 -3.26 4.59 2.07
N ILE A 71 -3.74 3.81 3.05
CA ILE A 71 -4.87 4.21 3.92
C ILE A 71 -4.62 5.56 4.60
N ALA A 72 -3.44 5.76 5.17
CA ALA A 72 -3.15 6.99 5.90
C ALA A 72 -3.18 8.23 4.99
N ASN A 73 -2.68 8.10 3.76
CA ASN A 73 -2.77 9.15 2.75
C ASN A 73 -4.22 9.36 2.29
N ALA A 74 -4.96 8.29 2.02
CA ALA A 74 -6.35 8.37 1.58
C ALA A 74 -7.28 9.01 2.64
N VAL A 75 -6.98 8.83 3.93
CA VAL A 75 -7.79 9.35 5.04
C VAL A 75 -7.35 10.74 5.50
N PHE A 76 -6.04 10.97 5.63
CA PHE A 76 -5.51 12.21 6.22
C PHE A 76 -4.77 13.11 5.22
N GLY A 77 -4.26 12.57 4.11
CA GLY A 77 -3.50 13.30 3.08
C GLY A 77 -4.26 13.57 1.79
N SER A 78 -5.58 13.30 1.74
CA SER A 78 -6.37 13.47 0.53
C SER A 78 -6.43 14.93 0.05
N ASP A 79 -6.54 15.13 -1.26
CA ASP A 79 -6.80 16.44 -1.86
C ASP A 79 -8.12 16.40 -2.66
N PRO A 80 -9.17 17.13 -2.25
CA PRO A 80 -9.25 17.97 -1.05
C PRO A 80 -9.28 17.16 0.25
N ALA A 81 -8.87 17.79 1.36
CA ALA A 81 -8.87 17.16 2.67
C ALA A 81 -10.30 16.81 3.14
N ILE A 82 -10.48 15.62 3.72
CA ILE A 82 -11.75 15.22 4.34
C ILE A 82 -12.07 16.15 5.51
N ASN A 83 -13.36 16.47 5.71
CA ASN A 83 -13.79 17.33 6.81
C ASN A 83 -13.30 16.77 8.17
N PRO A 84 -12.55 17.56 8.97
CA PRO A 84 -12.03 17.13 10.26
C PRO A 84 -13.09 16.64 11.25
N ASP A 85 -14.30 17.18 11.19
CA ASP A 85 -15.40 16.81 12.10
C ASP A 85 -15.88 15.39 11.85
N VAL A 86 -15.91 14.98 10.58
CA VAL A 86 -16.30 13.62 10.17
C VAL A 86 -15.25 12.63 10.64
N LEU A 87 -13.97 12.92 10.41
CA LEU A 87 -12.88 12.07 10.87
C LEU A 87 -12.80 12.00 12.40
N ALA A 88 -12.97 13.14 13.08
CA ALA A 88 -13.00 13.20 14.54
C ALA A 88 -14.11 12.31 15.10
N LYS A 89 -15.29 12.33 14.47
CA LYS A 89 -16.40 11.46 14.89
C LYS A 89 -16.16 9.98 14.55
N ALA A 90 -15.64 9.69 13.37
CA ALA A 90 -15.41 8.32 12.91
C ALA A 90 -14.32 7.60 13.72
N PHE A 91 -13.21 8.29 13.98
CA PHE A 91 -12.07 7.75 14.72
C PHE A 91 -12.13 8.03 16.23
N GLN A 92 -13.17 8.73 16.71
CA GLN A 92 -13.33 9.13 18.11
C GLN A 92 -12.13 9.93 18.64
N LEU A 93 -11.63 10.86 17.81
CA LEU A 93 -10.49 11.72 18.11
C LEU A 93 -10.92 13.17 18.30
N ASP A 94 -10.10 13.95 18.99
CA ASP A 94 -10.22 15.41 18.97
C ASP A 94 -9.92 15.96 17.58
N GLN A 95 -10.66 16.99 17.17
CA GLN A 95 -10.46 17.66 15.89
C GLN A 95 -9.02 18.20 15.72
N ASN A 96 -8.38 18.61 16.82
CA ASN A 96 -7.01 19.09 16.80
C ASN A 96 -6.02 17.96 16.45
N ILE A 97 -6.27 16.73 16.91
CA ILE A 97 -5.48 15.56 16.56
C ILE A 97 -5.69 15.24 15.07
N VAL A 98 -6.93 15.30 14.58
CA VAL A 98 -7.22 15.08 13.16
C VAL A 98 -6.49 16.09 12.29
N LYS A 99 -6.58 17.39 12.60
CA LYS A 99 -5.86 18.44 11.87
C LYS A 99 -4.35 18.24 11.94
N GLN A 100 -3.83 17.79 13.07
CA GLN A 100 -2.41 17.44 13.20
C GLN A 100 -2.05 16.29 12.26
N LEU A 101 -2.84 15.22 12.22
CA LEU A 101 -2.63 14.10 11.30
C LEU A 101 -2.72 14.54 9.84
N GLN A 102 -3.68 15.39 9.49
CA GLN A 102 -3.82 15.94 8.14
C GLN A 102 -2.66 16.85 7.73
N SER A 103 -2.02 17.52 8.69
CA SER A 103 -0.83 18.35 8.43
C SER A 103 0.47 17.56 8.26
N ARG A 104 0.47 16.25 8.57
CA ARG A 104 1.66 15.40 8.37
C ARG A 104 1.88 15.19 6.88
N PHE A 105 3.15 15.04 6.50
CA PHE A 105 3.51 14.63 5.15
C PHE A 105 3.17 13.14 4.98
N TRP A 106 2.30 12.85 4.03
CA TRP A 106 1.95 11.50 3.63
C TRP A 106 2.57 11.23 2.25
N TRP A 107 3.28 10.11 2.11
CA TRP A 107 3.98 9.79 0.88
C TRP A 107 3.00 9.27 -0.18
N ASP A 108 3.01 9.88 -1.36
CA ASP A 108 2.30 9.40 -2.54
C ASP A 108 3.10 8.27 -3.21
N ASN A 109 2.59 7.05 -3.17
CA ASN A 109 3.22 5.88 -3.80
C ASN A 109 2.81 5.70 -5.28
N ASN A 110 2.35 6.76 -5.96
CA ASN A 110 1.81 6.67 -7.31
C ASN A 110 2.87 6.76 -8.41
#